data_AF-A0A0D7PTH6-F1
#
_entry.id   AF-A0A0D7PTH6-F1
#
_cell.length_a   1.000
_cell.length_b   1.000
_cell.length_c   1.000
_cell.angle_alpha   90.00
_cell.angle_beta   90.00
_cell.angle_gamma   90.00
#
_symmetry.space_group_name_H-M   'P 1'
#
loop_
_entity.id
_entity.type
_entity.pdbx_description
1 polymer ?
#
loop_
_entity_poly.entity_id
_entity_poly.type
_entity_poly.pdbx_seq_one_letter_code
_entity_poly.pdbx_strand_id
1 'polypeptide(L)'
;MSDTPYPIDLDSIHGAFPPGIEAPPLLLDFAGWLNGRPWGSVGCFSLQGQFSDQAPIFDGSPLRDRFALFMRLPDGSAVGGWYGAGLDRDDPPIVGLGSEGDYQLLAPTLDGLLAKLTSQQFDKAWHDLRPHDEVECQTVALAQWLAGRPTDERVAPEDHSSDLPDFRGFVEKWSRDREDYWANHRMMAELGWRLAAHLPKGKNDWDKTRFEVAIVGKQYQARILTRGPQPFEESGSIESLLRELREDMRRTQPELGLWHAMSFGLYAEGRVMPNFEYDVRPTIDGEPALLSEAKADLARAPRPERWVPKWLTEA
;
A
#
# COMPACT_ATOMS: atom_id res chain seq x y z
N MET A 1 -15.64 -23.34 -0.88
CA MET A 1 -15.52 -21.87 -0.96
C MET A 1 -16.83 -21.17 -0.63
N SER A 2 -18.01 -21.77 -0.88
CA SER A 2 -19.34 -21.24 -0.52
C SER A 2 -19.52 -20.81 0.94
N ASP A 3 -18.75 -21.39 1.86
CA ASP A 3 -18.93 -21.18 3.30
C ASP A 3 -17.91 -20.19 3.90
N THR A 4 -16.93 -19.75 3.12
CA THR A 4 -15.94 -18.75 3.56
C THR A 4 -16.60 -17.37 3.48
N PRO A 5 -16.79 -16.64 4.58
CA PRO A 5 -17.35 -15.28 4.51
C PRO A 5 -16.31 -14.28 3.99
N TYR A 6 -16.78 -13.10 3.54
CA TYR A 6 -15.88 -11.99 3.22
C TYR A 6 -15.00 -11.60 4.41
N PRO A 7 -13.67 -11.46 4.22
CA PRO A 7 -12.80 -10.84 5.21
C PRO A 7 -13.09 -9.34 5.27
N ILE A 8 -13.40 -8.82 6.46
CA ILE A 8 -13.74 -7.42 6.72
C ILE A 8 -12.94 -6.94 7.93
N ASP A 9 -12.17 -5.87 7.75
CA ASP A 9 -11.41 -5.18 8.79
C ASP A 9 -11.70 -3.67 8.72
N LEU A 10 -12.69 -3.23 9.50
CA LEU A 10 -13.10 -1.83 9.54
C LEU A 10 -12.04 -0.94 10.17
N ASP A 11 -11.27 -1.45 11.14
CA ASP A 11 -10.22 -0.67 11.78
C ASP A 11 -9.12 -0.29 10.78
N SER A 12 -8.68 -1.24 9.94
CA SER A 12 -7.70 -0.92 8.90
C SER A 12 -8.27 0.01 7.85
N ILE A 13 -9.54 -0.14 7.48
CA ILE A 13 -10.22 0.81 6.57
C ILE A 13 -10.14 2.23 7.14
N HIS A 14 -10.57 2.45 8.38
CA HIS A 14 -10.49 3.77 9.01
C HIS A 14 -9.05 4.31 9.08
N GLY A 15 -8.06 3.45 9.35
CA GLY A 15 -6.65 3.84 9.38
C GLY A 15 -6.08 4.24 8.02
N ALA A 16 -6.58 3.66 6.93
CA ALA A 16 -6.11 3.89 5.57
C ALA A 16 -6.56 5.23 4.97
N PHE A 17 -7.61 5.87 5.52
CA PHE A 17 -8.03 7.19 5.05
C PHE A 17 -7.05 8.29 5.49
N PRO A 18 -6.74 9.26 4.59
CA PRO A 18 -5.92 10.41 4.95
C PRO A 18 -6.42 11.14 6.21
N PRO A 19 -5.54 11.72 7.04
CA PRO A 19 -5.93 12.50 8.20
C PRO A 19 -6.90 13.62 7.84
N GLY A 20 -8.03 13.68 8.54
CA GLY A 20 -9.11 14.65 8.28
C GLY A 20 -10.19 14.14 7.33
N ILE A 21 -10.02 12.96 6.72
CA ILE A 21 -11.04 12.31 5.88
C ILE A 21 -11.58 11.08 6.58
N GLU A 22 -12.90 10.97 6.66
CA GLU A 22 -13.56 9.79 7.23
C GLU A 22 -13.95 8.79 6.14
N ALA A 23 -14.02 7.51 6.52
CA ALA A 23 -14.51 6.48 5.61
C ALA A 23 -15.97 6.78 5.21
N PRO A 24 -16.31 6.75 3.90
CA PRO A 24 -17.67 7.04 3.44
C PRO A 24 -18.70 6.11 4.11
N PRO A 25 -19.84 6.63 4.60
CA PRO A 25 -20.89 5.79 5.19
C PRO A 25 -21.33 4.64 4.27
N LEU A 26 -21.39 4.89 2.96
CA LEU A 26 -21.70 3.87 1.95
C LEU A 26 -20.71 2.69 1.97
N LEU A 27 -19.42 2.92 2.21
CA LEU A 27 -18.41 1.86 2.32
C LEU A 27 -18.65 1.01 3.57
N LEU A 28 -18.98 1.66 4.70
CA LEU A 28 -19.26 0.98 5.97
C LEU A 28 -20.55 0.18 5.90
N ASP A 29 -21.60 0.72 5.28
CA ASP A 29 -22.85 0.03 5.04
C ASP A 29 -22.66 -1.16 4.09
N PHE A 30 -21.81 -1.00 3.06
CA PHE A 30 -21.47 -2.08 2.15
C PHE A 30 -20.73 -3.21 2.87
N ALA A 31 -19.79 -2.88 3.77
CA ALA A 31 -19.17 -3.87 4.64
C ALA A 31 -20.21 -4.58 5.53
N GLY A 32 -21.15 -3.83 6.12
CA GLY A 32 -22.27 -4.39 6.87
C GLY A 32 -23.13 -5.34 6.02
N TRP A 33 -23.38 -4.99 4.75
CA TRP A 33 -24.12 -5.83 3.82
C TRP A 33 -23.38 -7.12 3.45
N LEU A 34 -22.05 -7.07 3.28
CA LEU A 34 -21.21 -8.24 2.98
C LEU A 34 -21.03 -9.19 4.16
N ASN A 35 -21.22 -8.71 5.39
CA ASN A 35 -20.97 -9.50 6.58
C ASN A 35 -21.78 -10.82 6.59
N GLY A 36 -21.07 -11.94 6.71
CA GLY A 36 -21.65 -13.29 6.66
C GLY A 36 -22.05 -13.80 5.26
N ARG A 37 -21.86 -13.01 4.19
CA ARG A 37 -22.08 -13.47 2.82
C ARG A 37 -20.88 -14.26 2.30
N PRO A 38 -21.10 -15.24 1.40
CA PRO A 38 -20.02 -16.02 0.80
C PRO A 38 -19.02 -15.14 0.04
N TRP A 39 -17.74 -15.31 0.35
CA TRP A 39 -16.64 -14.71 -0.40
C TRP A 39 -16.68 -15.18 -1.86
N GLY A 40 -16.54 -14.24 -2.80
CA GLY A 40 -16.72 -14.50 -4.22
C GLY A 40 -18.16 -14.34 -4.72
N SER A 41 -19.17 -14.10 -3.87
CA SER A 41 -20.56 -13.94 -4.34
C SER A 41 -20.84 -12.66 -5.14
N VAL A 42 -20.05 -11.60 -4.91
CA VAL A 42 -20.07 -10.35 -5.70
C VAL A 42 -18.70 -9.93 -6.22
N GLY A 43 -17.68 -10.77 -6.01
CA GLY A 43 -16.27 -10.48 -6.27
C GLY A 43 -15.36 -11.16 -5.26
N CYS A 44 -14.15 -11.50 -5.67
CA CYS A 44 -13.08 -12.07 -4.86
C CYS A 44 -12.21 -10.94 -4.29
N PHE A 45 -12.55 -10.42 -3.11
CA PHE A 45 -11.77 -9.39 -2.45
C PHE A 45 -11.93 -9.46 -0.93
N SER A 46 -11.04 -8.78 -0.22
CA SER A 46 -11.16 -8.48 1.22
C SER A 46 -11.45 -7.00 1.39
N LEU A 47 -12.38 -6.64 2.27
CA LEU A 47 -12.57 -5.25 2.69
C LEU A 47 -11.62 -4.95 3.84
N GLN A 48 -10.46 -4.43 3.50
CA GLN A 48 -9.41 -4.10 4.46
C GLN A 48 -8.65 -2.89 3.95
N GLY A 49 -8.32 -1.98 4.86
CA GLY A 49 -7.52 -0.82 4.52
C GLY A 49 -6.06 -1.19 4.31
N GLN A 50 -5.40 -0.52 3.37
CA GLN A 50 -3.96 -0.60 3.21
C GLN A 50 -3.39 0.74 2.78
N PHE A 51 -2.13 0.99 3.13
CA PHE A 51 -1.41 2.18 2.68
C PHE A 51 -0.81 1.98 1.28
N SER A 52 -0.50 3.09 0.62
CA SER A 52 0.05 3.09 -0.74
C SER A 52 1.44 2.45 -0.84
N ASP A 53 2.21 2.36 0.24
CA ASP A 53 3.49 1.64 0.31
C ASP A 53 3.34 0.11 0.37
N GLN A 54 2.14 -0.38 0.68
CA GLN A 54 1.80 -1.81 0.58
C GLN A 54 1.02 -2.13 -0.70
N ALA A 55 0.78 -1.13 -1.54
CA ALA A 55 0.14 -1.30 -2.84
C ALA A 55 1.19 -1.52 -3.94
N PRO A 56 0.78 -2.02 -5.13
CA PRO A 56 1.64 -2.12 -6.32
C PRO A 56 2.04 -0.75 -6.92
N ILE A 57 2.65 0.14 -6.13
CA ILE A 57 3.21 1.42 -6.56
C ILE A 57 4.66 1.49 -6.10
N PHE A 58 5.57 1.86 -7.02
CA PHE A 58 6.96 2.04 -6.65
C PHE A 58 7.14 3.23 -5.71
N ASP A 59 7.74 2.97 -4.55
CA ASP A 59 7.95 3.95 -3.47
C ASP A 59 6.66 4.74 -3.18
N GLY A 60 5.60 3.99 -2.81
CA GLY A 60 4.28 4.54 -2.53
C GLY A 60 4.15 5.26 -1.19
N SER A 61 5.15 5.20 -0.30
CA SER A 61 5.08 5.80 1.04
C SER A 61 4.76 7.31 1.05
N PRO A 62 5.26 8.15 0.11
CA PRO A 62 4.90 9.57 0.05
C PRO A 62 3.49 9.85 -0.46
N LEU A 63 2.73 8.81 -0.84
CA LEU A 63 1.39 8.92 -1.41
C LEU A 63 0.29 8.56 -0.40
N ARG A 64 0.62 8.34 0.88
CA ARG A 64 -0.36 7.93 1.90
C ARG A 64 -1.50 8.93 2.08
N ASP A 65 -1.25 10.21 1.82
CA ASP A 65 -2.27 11.25 1.83
C ASP A 65 -3.08 11.33 0.51
N ARG A 66 -2.69 10.61 -0.54
CA ARG A 66 -3.34 10.65 -1.86
C ARG A 66 -4.28 9.49 -2.13
N PHE A 67 -4.25 8.47 -1.29
CA PHE A 67 -5.03 7.26 -1.46
C PHE A 67 -5.77 6.89 -0.18
N ALA A 68 -6.99 6.37 -0.35
CA ALA A 68 -7.69 5.59 0.66
C ALA A 68 -8.00 4.21 0.04
N LEU A 69 -7.08 3.26 0.19
CA LEU A 69 -7.23 1.90 -0.35
C LEU A 69 -7.98 1.06 0.67
N PHE A 70 -9.11 0.46 0.26
CA PHE A 70 -10.05 -0.22 1.16
C PHE A 70 -10.48 -1.61 0.67
N MET A 71 -10.00 -2.03 -0.50
CA MET A 71 -10.26 -3.34 -1.10
C MET A 71 -8.94 -3.97 -1.54
N ARG A 72 -8.70 -5.21 -1.11
CA ARG A 72 -7.53 -6.00 -1.52
C ARG A 72 -7.96 -7.25 -2.29
N LEU A 73 -7.34 -7.47 -3.44
CA LEU A 73 -7.62 -8.60 -4.32
C LEU A 73 -6.59 -9.73 -4.07
N PRO A 74 -6.94 -11.00 -4.40
CA PRO A 74 -6.07 -12.16 -4.18
C PRO A 74 -4.73 -12.12 -4.91
N ASP A 75 -4.71 -11.48 -6.08
CA ASP A 75 -3.53 -11.26 -6.91
C ASP A 75 -2.56 -10.21 -6.33
N GLY A 76 -2.89 -9.58 -5.21
CA GLY A 76 -2.12 -8.51 -4.58
C GLY A 76 -2.50 -7.10 -5.07
N SER A 77 -3.48 -6.99 -5.97
CA SER A 77 -4.01 -5.71 -6.44
C SER A 77 -4.81 -5.01 -5.35
N ALA A 78 -4.91 -3.70 -5.47
CA ALA A 78 -5.60 -2.85 -4.49
C ALA A 78 -6.60 -1.91 -5.18
N VAL A 79 -7.71 -1.64 -4.51
CA VAL A 79 -8.77 -0.75 -5.00
C VAL A 79 -9.12 0.27 -3.92
N GLY A 80 -9.32 1.52 -4.32
CA GLY A 80 -9.66 2.59 -3.41
C GLY A 80 -9.86 3.96 -4.03
N GLY A 81 -10.13 4.95 -3.17
CA GLY A 81 -10.25 6.36 -3.59
C GLY A 81 -8.89 6.99 -3.87
N TRP A 82 -8.81 7.78 -4.94
CA TRP A 82 -7.63 8.58 -5.28
C TRP A 82 -7.92 10.08 -5.22
N TYR A 83 -7.28 10.77 -4.27
CA TYR A 83 -7.45 12.21 -4.05
C TYR A 83 -6.54 13.07 -4.94
N GLY A 84 -5.58 12.46 -5.66
CA GLY A 84 -4.71 13.21 -6.57
C GLY A 84 -3.78 14.18 -5.83
N ALA A 85 -3.61 15.40 -6.36
CA ALA A 85 -2.71 16.40 -5.79
C ALA A 85 -3.34 17.25 -4.67
N GLY A 86 -4.59 16.98 -4.27
CA GLY A 86 -5.28 17.76 -3.23
C GLY A 86 -6.44 17.01 -2.58
N LEU A 87 -6.61 17.18 -1.28
CA LEU A 87 -7.63 16.52 -0.46
C LEU A 87 -9.04 17.15 -0.58
N ASP A 88 -9.21 18.13 -1.48
CA ASP A 88 -10.43 18.95 -1.58
C ASP A 88 -11.62 18.22 -2.25
N ARG A 89 -11.56 16.90 -2.40
CA ARG A 89 -12.60 16.09 -3.03
C ARG A 89 -13.29 15.24 -1.98
N ASP A 90 -14.56 15.56 -1.71
CA ASP A 90 -15.41 14.76 -0.83
C ASP A 90 -15.72 13.37 -1.43
N ASP A 91 -15.73 13.26 -2.77
CA ASP A 91 -15.94 12.01 -3.51
C ASP A 91 -14.81 11.80 -4.55
N PRO A 92 -13.73 11.09 -4.18
CA PRO A 92 -12.64 10.80 -5.11
C PRO A 92 -13.03 9.70 -6.11
N PRO A 93 -12.48 9.72 -7.34
CA PRO A 93 -12.60 8.58 -8.24
C PRO A 93 -12.02 7.31 -7.61
N ILE A 94 -12.67 6.18 -7.88
CA ILE A 94 -12.19 4.87 -7.45
C ILE A 94 -11.24 4.33 -8.51
N VAL A 95 -10.04 4.00 -8.06
CA VAL A 95 -8.96 3.49 -8.89
C VAL A 95 -8.56 2.08 -8.47
N GLY A 96 -7.97 1.35 -9.41
CA GLY A 96 -7.34 0.06 -9.21
C GLY A 96 -5.84 0.14 -9.46
N LEU A 97 -5.07 -0.46 -8.54
CA LEU A 97 -3.63 -0.66 -8.59
C LEU A 97 -3.32 -2.15 -8.78
N GLY A 98 -3.04 -2.55 -10.01
CA GLY A 98 -2.80 -3.93 -10.40
C GLY A 98 -1.41 -4.43 -10.01
N SER A 99 -1.30 -5.65 -9.50
CA SER A 99 0.00 -6.24 -9.12
C SER A 99 0.99 -6.42 -10.28
N GLU A 100 0.47 -6.51 -11.51
CA GLU A 100 1.26 -6.59 -12.75
C GLU A 100 1.44 -5.22 -13.43
N GLY A 101 1.15 -4.12 -12.73
CA GLY A 101 1.29 -2.74 -13.24
C GLY A 101 0.09 -2.22 -14.03
N ASP A 102 -1.06 -2.88 -13.93
CA ASP A 102 -2.32 -2.40 -14.50
C ASP A 102 -2.92 -1.28 -13.62
N TYR A 103 -2.89 -0.04 -14.10
CA TYR A 103 -3.48 1.12 -13.40
C TYR A 103 -4.72 1.59 -14.13
N GLN A 104 -5.87 1.61 -13.44
CA GLN A 104 -7.15 1.97 -14.06
C GLN A 104 -8.03 2.80 -13.13
N LEU A 105 -8.72 3.79 -13.69
CA LEU A 105 -9.89 4.40 -13.06
C LEU A 105 -11.08 3.46 -13.23
N LEU A 106 -11.51 2.84 -12.12
CA LEU A 106 -12.54 1.81 -12.12
C LEU A 106 -13.95 2.41 -12.14
N ALA A 107 -14.16 3.49 -11.40
CA ALA A 107 -15.41 4.23 -11.36
C ALA A 107 -15.18 5.70 -10.96
N PRO A 108 -16.04 6.64 -11.38
CA PRO A 108 -15.97 8.05 -10.96
C PRO A 108 -16.25 8.28 -9.47
N THR A 109 -16.98 7.38 -8.82
CA THR A 109 -17.45 7.48 -7.43
C THR A 109 -17.57 6.09 -6.80
N LEU A 110 -17.71 6.02 -5.48
CA LEU A 110 -17.97 4.76 -4.77
C LEU A 110 -19.29 4.11 -5.21
N ASP A 111 -20.36 4.89 -5.36
CA ASP A 111 -21.63 4.41 -5.93
C ASP A 111 -21.44 3.79 -7.31
N GLY A 112 -20.62 4.44 -8.17
CA GLY A 112 -20.28 3.94 -9.49
C GLY A 112 -19.57 2.58 -9.45
N LEU A 113 -18.65 2.39 -8.48
CA LEU A 113 -17.97 1.11 -8.29
C LEU A 113 -18.98 0.02 -7.89
N LEU A 114 -19.84 0.29 -6.90
CA LEU A 114 -20.81 -0.68 -6.42
C LEU A 114 -21.83 -1.04 -7.51
N ALA A 115 -22.27 -0.05 -8.31
CA ALA A 115 -23.09 -0.29 -9.49
C ALA A 115 -22.37 -1.18 -10.52
N LYS A 116 -21.06 -0.99 -10.72
CA LYS A 116 -20.24 -1.82 -11.62
C LYS A 116 -20.08 -3.27 -11.12
N LEU A 117 -20.00 -3.48 -9.80
CA LEU A 117 -20.06 -4.82 -9.19
C LEU A 117 -21.39 -5.51 -9.51
N THR A 118 -22.52 -4.78 -9.48
CA THR A 118 -23.83 -5.38 -9.81
C THR A 118 -23.94 -5.83 -11.26
N SER A 119 -23.36 -5.06 -12.18
CA SER A 119 -23.41 -5.31 -13.63
C SER A 119 -22.28 -6.22 -14.12
N GLN A 120 -21.30 -6.50 -13.25
CA GLN A 120 -20.13 -7.36 -13.52
C GLN A 120 -19.27 -6.87 -14.69
N GLN A 121 -19.31 -5.57 -14.99
CA GLN A 121 -18.64 -4.96 -16.14
C GLN A 121 -17.18 -4.62 -15.85
N PHE A 122 -16.35 -5.63 -15.61
CA PHE A 122 -14.91 -5.45 -15.41
C PHE A 122 -14.09 -6.03 -16.55
N ASP A 123 -13.01 -5.32 -16.89
CA ASP A 123 -12.01 -5.77 -17.86
C ASP A 123 -11.26 -7.01 -17.33
N LYS A 124 -10.54 -7.70 -18.22
CA LYS A 124 -9.82 -8.93 -17.88
C LYS A 124 -8.82 -8.75 -16.73
N ALA A 125 -8.15 -7.59 -16.66
CA ALA A 125 -7.22 -7.27 -15.58
C ALA A 125 -7.89 -7.26 -14.19
N TRP A 126 -9.19 -6.94 -14.13
CA TRP A 126 -9.97 -6.82 -12.89
C TRP A 126 -10.98 -7.94 -12.73
N HIS A 127 -10.66 -9.13 -13.25
CA HIS A 127 -11.55 -10.27 -13.22
C HIS A 127 -11.96 -10.71 -11.80
N ASP A 128 -11.10 -10.49 -10.81
CA ASP A 128 -11.40 -10.75 -9.39
C ASP A 128 -12.54 -9.88 -8.84
N LEU A 129 -12.89 -8.77 -9.48
CA LEU A 129 -14.09 -7.99 -9.12
C LEU A 129 -15.39 -8.60 -9.67
N ARG A 130 -15.32 -9.75 -10.37
CA ARG A 130 -16.49 -10.52 -10.80
C ARG A 130 -16.74 -11.68 -9.84
N PRO A 131 -18.00 -12.13 -9.70
CA PRO A 131 -18.31 -13.30 -8.87
C PRO A 131 -17.50 -14.53 -9.29
N HIS A 132 -17.14 -15.35 -8.30
CA HIS A 132 -16.45 -16.61 -8.53
C HIS A 132 -17.42 -17.66 -9.08
N ASP A 133 -17.04 -18.39 -10.12
CA ASP A 133 -17.92 -19.34 -10.83
C ASP A 133 -18.46 -20.47 -9.92
N GLU A 134 -17.71 -20.83 -8.86
CA GLU A 134 -18.09 -21.86 -7.88
C GLU A 134 -18.96 -21.35 -6.71
N VAL A 135 -19.35 -20.08 -6.70
CA VAL A 135 -20.13 -19.46 -5.62
C VAL A 135 -21.42 -18.89 -6.18
N GLU A 136 -22.52 -19.02 -5.43
CA GLU A 136 -23.80 -18.43 -5.84
C GLU A 136 -23.66 -16.91 -5.98
N CYS A 137 -23.92 -16.42 -7.19
CA CYS A 137 -23.85 -15.01 -7.53
C CYS A 137 -24.95 -14.21 -6.81
N GLN A 138 -24.55 -13.18 -6.07
CA GLN A 138 -25.45 -12.31 -5.30
C GLN A 138 -25.53 -10.88 -5.85
N THR A 139 -25.08 -10.63 -7.09
CA THR A 139 -25.09 -9.27 -7.67
C THR A 139 -26.49 -8.68 -7.85
N VAL A 140 -27.52 -9.53 -8.02
CA VAL A 140 -28.94 -9.09 -8.03
C VAL A 140 -29.37 -8.61 -6.63
N ALA A 141 -28.99 -9.33 -5.58
CA ALA A 141 -29.27 -8.92 -4.20
C ALA A 141 -28.52 -7.63 -3.84
N LEU A 142 -27.30 -7.44 -4.35
CA LEU A 142 -26.56 -6.19 -4.22
C LEU A 142 -27.30 -5.03 -4.91
N ALA A 143 -27.77 -5.24 -6.15
CA ALA A 143 -28.54 -4.24 -6.88
C ALA A 143 -29.82 -3.83 -6.14
N GLN A 144 -30.54 -4.79 -5.57
CA GLN A 144 -31.74 -4.52 -4.77
C GLN A 144 -31.42 -3.73 -3.50
N TRP A 145 -30.32 -4.06 -2.82
CA TRP A 145 -29.86 -3.32 -1.64
C TRP A 145 -29.50 -1.87 -1.99
N LEU A 146 -28.74 -1.64 -3.06
CA LEU A 146 -28.42 -0.28 -3.56
C LEU A 146 -29.70 0.50 -3.96
N ALA A 147 -30.65 -0.19 -4.60
CA ALA A 147 -31.92 0.40 -5.03
C ALA A 147 -32.81 0.83 -3.85
N GLY A 148 -32.71 0.13 -2.71
CA GLY A 148 -33.47 0.41 -1.49
C GLY A 148 -32.93 1.51 -0.59
N ARG A 149 -31.75 2.09 -0.92
CA ARG A 149 -31.15 3.20 -0.13
C ARG A 149 -31.93 4.51 -0.29
N PRO A 150 -32.02 5.36 0.76
CA PRO A 150 -32.68 6.67 0.70
C PRO A 150 -32.07 7.58 -0.37
N THR A 151 -32.90 8.37 -1.06
CA THR A 151 -32.48 9.18 -2.21
C THR A 151 -31.61 10.39 -1.85
N ASP A 152 -31.69 10.90 -0.61
CA ASP A 152 -30.82 11.99 -0.12
C ASP A 152 -29.33 11.58 0.02
N GLU A 153 -29.02 10.28 -0.06
CA GLU A 153 -27.64 9.75 -0.09
C GLU A 153 -27.15 9.42 -1.50
N ARG A 154 -28.01 9.50 -2.52
CA ARG A 154 -27.60 9.31 -3.91
C ARG A 154 -27.05 10.62 -4.43
N VAL A 155 -25.72 10.78 -4.40
CA VAL A 155 -25.08 11.73 -5.29
C VAL A 155 -25.41 11.27 -6.70
N ALA A 156 -26.26 12.03 -7.40
CA ALA A 156 -26.57 11.73 -8.79
C ALA A 156 -25.24 11.65 -9.55
N PRO A 157 -25.05 10.65 -10.43
CA PRO A 157 -23.87 10.62 -11.27
C PRO A 157 -23.96 11.82 -12.21
N GLU A 158 -23.35 12.93 -11.83
CA GLU A 158 -23.06 13.99 -12.77
C GLU A 158 -22.16 13.36 -13.84
N ASP A 159 -22.61 13.45 -15.09
CA ASP A 159 -21.97 12.90 -16.27
C ASP A 159 -20.69 13.68 -16.57
N HIS A 160 -19.69 13.54 -15.70
CA HIS A 160 -18.35 14.13 -15.81
C HIS A 160 -17.41 13.22 -16.60
N SER A 161 -17.91 12.53 -17.61
CA SER A 161 -17.08 11.57 -18.37
C SER A 161 -15.94 12.22 -19.16
N SER A 162 -15.97 13.55 -19.38
CA SER A 162 -14.90 14.26 -20.11
C SER A 162 -13.74 14.79 -19.26
N ASP A 163 -13.89 14.88 -17.94
CA ASP A 163 -12.94 15.59 -17.05
C ASP A 163 -12.30 14.68 -15.99
N LEU A 164 -12.36 13.36 -16.20
CA LEU A 164 -11.73 12.41 -15.27
C LEU A 164 -10.20 12.56 -15.31
N PRO A 165 -9.55 12.60 -14.13
CA PRO A 165 -8.11 12.81 -14.06
C PRO A 165 -7.33 11.64 -14.65
N ASP A 166 -6.20 11.93 -15.28
CA ASP A 166 -5.28 10.92 -15.84
C ASP A 166 -4.53 10.17 -14.73
N PHE A 167 -5.22 9.20 -14.13
CA PHE A 167 -4.67 8.35 -13.09
C PHE A 167 -3.49 7.52 -13.57
N ARG A 168 -3.58 6.93 -14.77
CA ARG A 168 -2.54 6.07 -15.31
C ARG A 168 -1.26 6.87 -15.55
N GLY A 169 -1.37 8.01 -16.23
CA GLY A 169 -0.25 8.90 -16.46
C GLY A 169 0.36 9.42 -15.15
N PHE A 170 -0.46 9.66 -14.13
CA PHE A 170 0.02 10.01 -12.79
C PHE A 170 0.91 8.90 -12.18
N VAL A 171 0.43 7.65 -12.12
CA VAL A 171 1.18 6.56 -11.48
C VAL A 171 2.43 6.18 -12.29
N GLU A 172 2.34 6.17 -13.62
CA GLU A 172 3.48 5.90 -14.50
C GLU A 172 4.55 6.98 -14.39
N LYS A 173 4.14 8.26 -14.32
CA LYS A 173 5.06 9.37 -14.09
C LYS A 173 5.68 9.28 -12.70
N TRP A 174 4.89 9.02 -11.67
CA TRP A 174 5.38 8.86 -10.29
C TRP A 174 6.44 7.77 -10.22
N SER A 175 6.13 6.57 -10.69
CA SER A 175 7.06 5.43 -10.65
C SER A 175 8.37 5.76 -11.35
N ARG A 176 8.32 6.37 -12.54
CA ARG A 176 9.51 6.78 -13.29
C ARG A 176 10.33 7.83 -12.55
N ASP A 177 9.69 8.89 -12.05
CA ASP A 177 10.37 9.97 -11.31
C ASP A 177 11.04 9.43 -10.04
N ARG A 178 10.40 8.46 -9.35
CA ARG A 178 10.96 7.83 -8.15
C ARG A 178 12.08 6.85 -8.48
N GLU A 179 11.97 6.09 -9.57
CA GLU A 179 13.06 5.23 -10.06
C GLU A 179 14.29 6.07 -10.41
N ASP A 180 14.10 7.15 -11.16
CA ASP A 180 15.16 8.11 -11.51
C ASP A 180 15.75 8.77 -10.26
N TYR A 181 14.90 9.17 -9.30
CA TYR A 181 15.35 9.74 -8.04
C TYR A 181 16.28 8.79 -7.29
N TRP A 182 15.86 7.54 -7.07
CA TRP A 182 16.66 6.57 -6.30
C TRP A 182 17.91 6.11 -7.07
N ALA A 183 17.82 5.98 -8.40
CA ALA A 183 18.96 5.63 -9.23
C ALA A 183 20.08 6.68 -9.16
N ASN A 184 19.72 7.95 -8.98
CA ASN A 184 20.67 9.06 -8.88
C ASN A 184 20.92 9.51 -7.43
N HIS A 185 20.33 8.84 -6.43
CA HIS A 185 20.44 9.27 -5.04
C HIS A 185 21.84 8.98 -4.47
N ARG A 186 22.51 10.02 -3.95
CA ARG A 186 23.89 9.93 -3.41
C ARG A 186 24.08 8.78 -2.42
N MET A 187 23.13 8.60 -1.49
CA MET A 187 23.24 7.53 -0.49
C MET A 187 23.03 6.14 -1.09
N MET A 188 22.25 6.01 -2.17
CA MET A 188 22.08 4.71 -2.85
C MET A 188 23.34 4.33 -3.61
N ALA A 189 24.00 5.31 -4.25
CA ALA A 189 25.30 5.10 -4.89
C ALA A 189 26.38 4.69 -3.88
N GLU A 190 26.46 5.39 -2.74
CA GLU A 190 27.39 5.04 -1.64
C GLU A 190 27.09 3.64 -1.08
N LEU A 191 25.81 3.29 -0.89
CA LEU A 191 25.39 1.97 -0.43
C LEU A 191 25.78 0.88 -1.42
N GLY A 192 25.57 1.09 -2.72
CA GLY A 192 25.99 0.19 -3.79
C GLY A 192 27.51 -0.01 -3.82
N TRP A 193 28.29 1.06 -3.62
CA TRP A 193 29.75 0.98 -3.53
C TRP A 193 30.23 0.16 -2.31
N ARG A 194 29.67 0.42 -1.12
CA ARG A 194 30.01 -0.33 0.11
C ARG A 194 29.63 -1.80 0.03
N LEU A 195 28.63 -2.15 -0.78
CA LEU A 195 28.14 -3.52 -0.96
C LEU A 195 28.64 -4.19 -2.25
N ALA A 196 29.64 -3.63 -2.93
CA ALA A 196 30.13 -4.15 -4.21
C ALA A 196 30.59 -5.62 -4.16
N ALA A 197 31.03 -6.11 -3.00
CA ALA A 197 31.39 -7.52 -2.80
C ALA A 197 30.20 -8.49 -2.98
N HIS A 198 28.97 -7.98 -2.86
CA HIS A 198 27.72 -8.72 -2.95
C HIS A 198 26.99 -8.52 -4.28
N LEU A 199 27.63 -7.92 -5.29
CA LEU A 199 27.03 -7.80 -6.61
C LEU A 199 26.59 -9.18 -7.13
N PRO A 200 25.38 -9.28 -7.72
CA PRO A 200 24.87 -10.53 -8.23
C PRO A 200 25.80 -11.08 -9.31
N LYS A 201 26.09 -12.38 -9.25
CA LYS A 201 26.94 -13.08 -10.24
C LYS A 201 26.17 -13.56 -11.47
N GLY A 202 24.89 -13.22 -11.54
CA GLY A 202 24.00 -13.60 -12.60
C GLY A 202 24.34 -12.93 -13.94
N LYS A 203 23.66 -13.34 -15.00
CA LYS A 203 23.90 -12.84 -16.38
C LYS A 203 22.74 -12.01 -16.92
N ASN A 204 21.63 -11.94 -16.19
CA ASN A 204 20.45 -11.21 -16.61
C ASN A 204 20.40 -9.85 -15.92
N ASP A 205 19.82 -8.88 -16.60
CA ASP A 205 19.69 -7.51 -16.09
C ASP A 205 18.76 -7.41 -14.85
N TRP A 206 17.94 -8.44 -14.60
CA TRP A 206 17.07 -8.51 -13.42
C TRP A 206 17.68 -9.29 -12.23
N ASP A 207 18.89 -9.82 -12.38
CA ASP A 207 19.57 -10.52 -11.29
C ASP A 207 19.93 -9.50 -10.19
N LYS A 208 19.50 -9.78 -8.96
CA LYS A 208 19.71 -8.88 -7.81
C LYS A 208 20.03 -9.62 -6.54
N THR A 209 20.94 -9.07 -5.74
CA THR A 209 21.15 -9.48 -4.35
C THR A 209 20.19 -8.70 -3.46
N ARG A 210 19.39 -9.41 -2.66
CA ARG A 210 18.38 -8.81 -1.78
C ARG A 210 18.91 -8.64 -0.36
N PHE A 211 18.61 -7.48 0.21
CA PHE A 211 18.95 -7.11 1.58
C PHE A 211 17.72 -6.67 2.36
N GLU A 212 17.78 -6.87 3.67
CA GLU A 212 16.83 -6.35 4.65
C GLU A 212 17.60 -5.62 5.74
N VAL A 213 17.08 -4.48 6.16
CA VAL A 213 17.60 -3.65 7.25
C VAL A 213 16.46 -3.37 8.20
N ALA A 214 16.71 -3.47 9.50
CA ALA A 214 15.82 -3.01 10.55
C ALA A 214 16.53 -1.97 11.43
N ILE A 215 15.87 -0.83 11.68
CA ILE A 215 16.35 0.24 12.57
C ILE A 215 15.20 0.68 13.47
N VAL A 216 15.37 0.52 14.79
CA VAL A 216 14.39 0.97 15.80
C VAL A 216 15.15 1.55 16.97
N GLY A 217 15.04 2.87 17.17
CA GLY A 217 15.87 3.63 18.10
C GLY A 217 17.36 3.31 17.92
N LYS A 218 17.98 2.76 18.95
CA LYS A 218 19.39 2.32 18.93
C LYS A 218 19.59 0.93 18.32
N GLN A 219 18.54 0.13 18.18
CA GLN A 219 18.66 -1.20 17.58
C GLN A 219 18.90 -1.11 16.07
N TYR A 220 19.75 -2.00 15.57
CA TYR A 220 20.12 -2.08 14.16
C TYR A 220 20.44 -3.52 13.80
N GLN A 221 19.97 -3.95 12.62
CA GLN A 221 20.41 -5.18 12.00
C GLN A 221 20.27 -5.06 10.48
N ALA A 222 21.27 -5.57 9.75
CA ALA A 222 21.15 -5.78 8.32
C ALA A 222 21.43 -7.25 7.97
N ARG A 223 20.69 -7.78 6.99
CA ARG A 223 20.79 -9.15 6.52
C ARG A 223 20.79 -9.21 5.00
N ILE A 224 21.50 -10.20 4.46
CA ILE A 224 21.43 -10.60 3.05
C ILE A 224 20.50 -11.81 2.93
N LEU A 225 19.72 -11.90 1.84
CA LEU A 225 18.67 -12.93 1.67
C LEU A 225 18.99 -14.00 0.61
N THR A 226 20.22 -14.09 0.12
CA THR A 226 20.60 -15.00 -0.99
C THR A 226 20.31 -16.47 -0.71
N ARG A 227 20.34 -16.90 0.56
CA ARG A 227 20.03 -18.28 1.00
C ARG A 227 19.23 -18.26 2.30
N GLY A 228 18.28 -17.32 2.39
CA GLY A 228 17.61 -16.95 3.63
C GLY A 228 18.38 -15.86 4.41
N PRO A 229 17.83 -15.36 5.52
CA PRO A 229 18.38 -14.22 6.24
C PRO A 229 19.72 -14.56 6.90
N GLN A 230 20.79 -13.86 6.49
CA GLN A 230 22.15 -14.09 6.98
C GLN A 230 22.84 -12.76 7.32
N PRO A 231 23.73 -12.72 8.33
CA PRO A 231 24.59 -11.57 8.54
C PRO A 231 25.62 -11.44 7.40
N PHE A 232 26.15 -10.24 7.20
CA PHE A 232 27.24 -9.97 6.25
C PHE A 232 28.23 -8.97 6.85
N GLU A 233 29.48 -9.03 6.42
CA GLU A 233 30.63 -8.33 7.03
C GLU A 233 30.45 -6.80 7.01
N GLU A 234 29.95 -6.26 5.91
CA GLU A 234 29.82 -4.82 5.68
C GLU A 234 28.63 -4.18 6.42
N SER A 235 27.83 -4.97 7.15
CA SER A 235 26.62 -4.50 7.86
C SER A 235 26.91 -3.31 8.77
N GLY A 236 28.00 -3.34 9.55
CA GLY A 236 28.37 -2.22 10.42
C GLY A 236 28.84 -0.99 9.65
N SER A 237 29.39 -1.18 8.43
CA SER A 237 29.90 -0.08 7.62
C SER A 237 28.77 0.76 7.01
N ILE A 238 27.60 0.18 6.77
CA ILE A 238 26.45 0.87 6.16
C ILE A 238 25.48 1.50 7.18
N GLU A 239 25.60 1.16 8.47
CA GLU A 239 24.65 1.61 9.51
C GLU A 239 24.53 3.14 9.57
N SER A 240 25.65 3.86 9.63
CA SER A 240 25.65 5.33 9.74
C SER A 240 24.98 5.99 8.54
N LEU A 241 25.21 5.47 7.34
CA LEU A 241 24.60 5.94 6.10
C LEU A 241 23.08 5.73 6.11
N LEU A 242 22.62 4.57 6.59
CA LEU A 242 21.19 4.24 6.66
C LEU A 242 20.47 5.06 7.73
N ARG A 243 21.13 5.38 8.85
CA ARG A 243 20.59 6.30 9.86
C ARG A 243 20.50 7.73 9.32
N GLU A 244 21.48 8.19 8.53
CA GLU A 244 21.43 9.49 7.84
C GLU A 244 20.25 9.53 6.86
N LEU A 245 20.08 8.48 6.05
CA LEU A 245 18.93 8.33 5.14
C LEU A 245 17.60 8.40 5.90
N ARG A 246 17.50 7.70 7.03
CA ARG A 246 16.31 7.68 7.89
C ARG A 246 15.94 9.07 8.39
N GLU A 247 16.94 9.88 8.76
CA GLU A 247 16.71 11.27 9.17
C GLU A 247 16.35 12.19 8.01
N ASP A 248 17.00 12.04 6.86
CA ASP A 248 16.74 12.87 5.69
C ASP A 248 15.34 12.62 5.12
N MET A 249 14.89 11.36 5.13
CA MET A 249 13.50 11.01 4.79
C MET A 249 12.52 11.63 5.77
N ARG A 250 12.74 11.50 7.09
CA ARG A 250 11.90 12.15 8.12
C ARG A 250 11.83 13.67 7.93
N ARG A 251 12.91 14.33 7.51
CA ARG A 251 12.90 15.78 7.25
C ARG A 251 12.08 16.14 6.02
N THR A 252 12.10 15.27 5.01
CA THR A 252 11.41 15.50 3.73
C THR A 252 9.91 15.17 3.83
N GLN A 253 9.55 14.17 4.62
CA GLN A 253 8.19 13.65 4.83
C GLN A 253 7.95 13.44 6.33
N PRO A 254 7.85 14.52 7.11
CA PRO A 254 7.73 14.43 8.57
C PRO A 254 6.50 13.66 9.03
N GLU A 255 5.42 13.66 8.25
CA GLU A 255 4.17 12.97 8.53
C GLU A 255 4.27 11.44 8.56
N LEU A 256 5.25 10.85 7.88
CA LEU A 256 5.49 9.40 7.93
C LEU A 256 6.28 8.98 9.17
N GLY A 257 6.97 9.91 9.81
CA GLY A 257 7.91 9.64 10.89
C GLY A 257 9.17 8.92 10.41
N LEU A 258 9.61 7.91 11.15
CA LEU A 258 10.80 7.12 10.83
C LEU A 258 10.38 5.72 10.41
N TRP A 259 10.86 5.25 9.25
CA TRP A 259 10.68 3.85 8.85
C TRP A 259 11.34 2.90 9.86
N HIS A 260 10.79 1.69 10.00
CA HIS A 260 11.29 0.66 10.91
C HIS A 260 12.16 -0.37 10.19
N ALA A 261 11.87 -0.63 8.92
CA ALA A 261 12.67 -1.49 8.08
C ALA A 261 12.82 -0.92 6.67
N MET A 262 13.85 -1.40 5.98
CA MET A 262 14.11 -1.13 4.57
C MET A 262 14.51 -2.44 3.92
N SER A 263 13.89 -2.77 2.78
CA SER A 263 14.36 -3.84 1.90
C SER A 263 14.88 -3.24 0.61
N PHE A 264 15.90 -3.84 0.00
CA PHE A 264 16.41 -3.34 -1.27
C PHE A 264 17.07 -4.43 -2.11
N GLY A 265 17.05 -4.21 -3.42
CA GLY A 265 17.82 -4.99 -4.38
C GLY A 265 19.08 -4.26 -4.80
N LEU A 266 20.23 -4.93 -4.74
CA LEU A 266 21.48 -4.53 -5.38
C LEU A 266 21.59 -5.23 -6.73
N TYR A 267 21.57 -4.45 -7.81
CA TYR A 267 21.66 -4.93 -9.19
C TYR A 267 23.12 -5.02 -9.68
N ALA A 268 23.35 -5.70 -10.80
CA ALA A 268 24.70 -5.96 -11.33
C ALA A 268 25.50 -4.68 -11.63
N GLU A 269 24.82 -3.61 -12.02
CA GLU A 269 25.38 -2.29 -12.26
C GLU A 269 25.65 -1.47 -10.99
N GLY A 270 25.41 -2.04 -9.80
CA GLY A 270 25.58 -1.36 -8.50
C GLY A 270 24.40 -0.48 -8.12
N ARG A 271 23.34 -0.42 -8.93
CA ARG A 271 22.10 0.28 -8.62
C ARG A 271 21.40 -0.36 -7.42
N VAL A 272 20.90 0.48 -6.52
CA VAL A 272 20.14 0.07 -5.32
C VAL A 272 18.74 0.65 -5.38
N MET A 273 17.73 -0.21 -5.36
CA MET A 273 16.31 0.18 -5.34
C MET A 273 15.69 -0.12 -3.98
N PRO A 274 15.38 0.91 -3.16
CA PRO A 274 14.88 0.74 -1.81
C PRO A 274 13.36 0.63 -1.74
N ASN A 275 12.87 -0.05 -0.71
CA ASN A 275 11.50 -0.05 -0.24
C ASN A 275 11.51 0.10 1.28
N PHE A 276 10.60 0.91 1.82
CA PHE A 276 10.59 1.28 3.25
C PHE A 276 9.30 0.80 3.91
N GLU A 277 9.43 0.32 5.14
CA GLU A 277 8.33 -0.25 5.94
C GLU A 277 8.18 0.56 7.22
N TYR A 278 7.00 1.13 7.43
CA TYR A 278 6.69 2.01 8.56
C TYR A 278 5.71 1.41 9.57
N ASP A 279 5.06 0.29 9.23
CA ASP A 279 3.93 -0.23 10.00
C ASP A 279 4.18 -1.60 10.60
N VAL A 280 5.04 -2.41 10.00
CA VAL A 280 5.38 -3.73 10.54
C VAL A 280 6.47 -3.61 11.60
N ARG A 281 6.24 -4.24 12.76
CA ARG A 281 7.26 -4.37 13.81
C ARG A 281 8.38 -5.29 13.33
N PRO A 282 9.61 -4.80 13.12
CA PRO A 282 10.67 -5.64 12.61
C PRO A 282 11.18 -6.60 13.68
N THR A 283 11.76 -7.71 13.23
CA THR A 283 12.49 -8.65 14.08
C THR A 283 13.98 -8.31 14.05
N ILE A 284 14.59 -8.09 15.21
CA ILE A 284 16.01 -7.79 15.38
C ILE A 284 16.60 -8.88 16.28
N ASP A 285 17.63 -9.57 15.79
CA ASP A 285 18.29 -10.67 16.50
C ASP A 285 17.38 -11.83 16.91
N GLY A 286 16.33 -12.05 16.11
CA GLY A 286 15.36 -13.13 16.33
C GLY A 286 14.19 -12.75 17.23
N GLU A 287 14.23 -11.55 17.83
CA GLU A 287 13.19 -11.04 18.70
C GLU A 287 12.49 -9.82 18.09
N PRO A 288 11.19 -9.58 18.37
CA PRO A 288 10.54 -8.34 17.98
C PRO A 288 11.25 -7.11 18.56
N ALA A 289 11.45 -6.07 17.74
CA ALA A 289 12.13 -4.85 18.18
C ALA A 289 11.49 -4.23 19.43
N LEU A 290 12.28 -3.60 20.29
CA LEU A 290 11.85 -3.13 21.60
C LEU A 290 10.82 -2.01 21.49
N LEU A 291 9.68 -2.16 22.17
CA LEU A 291 8.63 -1.14 22.21
C LEU A 291 9.12 0.18 22.78
N SER A 292 10.03 0.16 23.75
CA SER A 292 10.61 1.38 24.34
C SER A 292 11.40 2.20 23.33
N GLU A 293 12.19 1.55 22.48
CA GLU A 293 12.97 2.20 21.42
C GLU A 293 12.04 2.75 20.34
N ALA A 294 11.03 1.98 19.97
CA ALA A 294 10.06 2.37 18.96
C ALA A 294 9.15 3.54 19.42
N LYS A 295 8.73 3.55 20.69
CA LYS A 295 8.00 4.67 21.32
C LYS A 295 8.88 5.92 21.42
N ALA A 296 10.18 5.78 21.67
CA ALA A 296 11.11 6.91 21.65
C ALA A 296 11.28 7.50 20.23
N ASP A 297 11.35 6.64 19.20
CA ASP A 297 11.33 7.07 17.81
C ASP A 297 10.04 7.82 17.46
N LEU A 298 8.87 7.31 17.86
CA LEU A 298 7.58 7.96 17.64
C LEU A 298 7.49 9.33 18.34
N ALA A 299 7.98 9.45 19.58
CA ALA A 299 8.01 10.72 20.31
C ALA A 299 8.90 11.77 19.62
N ARG A 300 9.99 11.34 18.97
CA ARG A 300 10.93 12.20 18.26
C ARG A 300 10.44 12.56 16.85
N ALA A 301 9.72 11.65 16.21
CA ALA A 301 9.20 11.75 14.86
C ALA A 301 7.71 11.39 14.86
N PRO A 302 6.85 12.29 15.38
CA PRO A 302 5.43 12.02 15.50
C PRO A 302 4.79 11.89 14.12
N ARG A 303 3.81 11.00 14.02
CA ARG A 303 2.95 10.80 12.84
C ARG A 303 1.48 10.96 13.27
N PRO A 304 0.55 11.19 12.34
CA PRO A 304 -0.89 11.23 12.65
C PRO A 304 -1.34 10.00 13.43
N GLU A 305 -2.20 10.18 14.43
CA GLU A 305 -2.63 9.11 15.35
C GLU A 305 -3.15 7.86 14.62
N ARG A 306 -3.97 8.07 13.58
CA ARG A 306 -4.50 6.99 12.74
C ARG A 306 -3.46 6.23 11.90
N TRP A 307 -2.28 6.81 11.71
CA TRP A 307 -1.15 6.17 11.03
C TRP A 307 -0.14 5.59 12.02
N VAL A 308 -0.39 5.66 13.32
CA VAL A 308 0.41 4.96 14.33
C VAL A 308 0.05 3.47 14.30
N PRO A 309 1.01 2.58 14.03
CA PRO A 309 0.79 1.15 14.05
C PRO A 309 0.23 0.65 15.39
N LYS A 310 -0.74 -0.27 15.36
CA LYS A 310 -1.39 -0.80 16.59
C LYS A 310 -0.39 -1.38 17.60
N TRP A 311 0.66 -2.06 17.13
CA TRP A 311 1.68 -2.62 18.01
C TRP A 311 2.46 -1.56 18.82
N LEU A 312 2.44 -0.28 18.41
CA LEU A 312 3.03 0.82 19.17
C LEU A 312 2.11 1.40 20.24
N THR A 313 0.80 1.21 20.10
CA THR A 313 -0.20 1.66 21.08
C THR A 313 -0.51 0.59 22.12
N GLU A 314 -0.17 -0.67 21.84
CA GLU A 314 -0.23 -1.76 22.80
C GLU A 314 0.77 -1.57 23.95
N ALA A 315 0.31 -1.85 25.17
CA ALA A 315 1.00 -1.62 26.44
C ALA A 315 1.73 -2.87 26.93
#